data_AF-A0A6V7L6Y2-F1
#
_entry.id   AF-A0A6V7L6Y2-F1
#
_cell.length_a   1.000
_cell.length_b   1.000
_cell.length_c   1.000
_cell.angle_alpha   90.00
_cell.angle_beta   90.00
_cell.angle_gamma   90.00
#
_symmetry.space_group_name_H-M   'P 1'
#
loop_
_entity.id
_entity.type
_entity.pdbx_description
1 polymer ?
#
loop_
_entity_poly.entity_id
_entity_poly.type
_entity_poly.pdbx_seq_one_letter_code
_entity_poly.pdbx_strand_id
1 'polypeptide(L)' 'DVTANVVLKFKHVQHKGQDHLFFTSANCKLTINDYTSIYVPRPGQDRTFAEAINNVLNV' A
#
# COMPACT_ATOMS: atom_id res chain seq x y z
N ASP A 1 -9.07 9.66 -3.11
CA ASP A 1 -9.47 8.74 -2.00
C ASP A 1 -8.64 7.45 -1.91
N VAL A 2 -8.40 6.96 -0.69
CA VAL A 2 -7.73 5.68 -0.40
C VAL A 2 -8.65 4.79 0.43
N THR A 3 -8.94 3.59 -0.05
CA THR A 3 -9.74 2.58 0.65
C THR A 3 -8.91 1.31 0.85
N ALA A 4 -8.96 0.73 2.05
CA ALA A 4 -8.33 -0.54 2.35
C ALA A 4 -9.37 -1.55 2.86
N ASN A 5 -9.35 -2.76 2.30
CA ASN A 5 -10.11 -3.89 2.83
C ASN A 5 -9.12 -4.90 3.42
N VAL A 6 -9.25 -5.17 4.71
CA VAL A 6 -8.37 -6.06 5.46
C VAL A 6 -9.17 -7.25 5.97
N VAL A 7 -8.73 -8.46 5.60
CA VAL A 7 -9.29 -9.72 6.08
C VAL A 7 -8.26 -10.42 6.94
N LEU A 8 -8.60 -10.61 8.22
CA LEU A 8 -7.78 -11.34 9.19
C LEU A 8 -8.43 -12.70 9.47
N LYS A 9 -7.65 -13.78 9.33
CA LYS A 9 -8.07 -15.10 9.82
C LYS A 9 -7.43 -15.33 11.17
N PHE A 10 -8.23 -15.74 12.15
CA PHE A 10 -7.75 -16.07 13.47
C PHE A 10 -8.25 -17.44 13.93
N LYS A 11 -7.53 -18.00 14.90
CA LYS A 11 -7.97 -19.15 15.69
C LYS A 11 -8.09 -18.70 17.14
N HIS A 12 -9.17 -19.13 17.79
CA HIS A 12 -9.28 -19.04 19.24
C HIS A 12 -8.39 -20.13 19.84
N VAL A 13 -7.49 -19.75 20.74
CA VAL A 13 -6.58 -20.70 21.39
C VAL A 13 -6.52 -20.41 22.89
N GLN A 14 -6.54 -21.47 23.69
CA GLN A 14 -6.31 -21.35 25.12
C GLN A 14 -4.83 -21.61 25.41
N HIS A 15 -4.17 -20.66 26.07
CA HIS A 15 -2.78 -20.81 26.49
C HIS A 15 -2.65 -20.43 27.96
N LYS A 16 -2.16 -21.36 28.78
CA LYS A 16 -2.00 -21.17 30.24
C LYS A 16 -3.29 -20.71 30.94
N GLY A 17 -4.44 -21.25 30.52
CA GLY A 17 -5.75 -20.93 31.10
C GLY A 17 -6.34 -19.59 30.66
N GLN A 18 -5.68 -18.86 29.75
CA GLN A 18 -6.18 -17.63 29.16
C GLN A 18 -6.56 -17.84 27.69
N ASP A 19 -7.61 -17.16 27.27
CA ASP A 19 -8.11 -17.17 25.90
C ASP A 19 -7.40 -16.11 25.05
N HIS A 20 -6.92 -16.53 23.88
CA HIS A 20 -6.19 -15.68 22.96
C HIS A 20 -6.72 -15.83 21.53
N LEU A 21 -6.61 -14.75 20.76
CA LEU A 21 -6.79 -14.77 19.32
C LEU A 21 -5.43 -14.90 18.65
N PHE A 22 -5.20 -16.04 17.99
CA PHE A 22 -4.02 -16.26 17.18
C PHE A 22 -4.33 -15.98 15.72
N PHE A 23 -3.85 -14.84 15.20
CA PHE A 23 -4.01 -14.48 13.79
C PHE A 23 -3.08 -15.32 12.93
N THR A 24 -3.65 -16.14 12.05
CA THR A 24 -2.89 -17.07 11.21
C THR A 24 -2.50 -16.46 9.86
N SER A 25 -3.27 -15.48 9.38
CA SER A 25 -3.01 -14.82 8.11
C SER A 25 -3.74 -13.48 8.02
N ALA A 26 -3.14 -12.53 7.30
CA ALA A 26 -3.75 -11.26 6.95
C ALA A 26 -3.70 -11.07 5.43
N ASN A 27 -4.80 -10.63 4.83
CA ASN A 27 -4.85 -10.19 3.45
C ASN A 27 -5.34 -8.74 3.41
N CYS A 28 -4.62 -7.87 2.72
CA CYS A 28 -5.00 -6.47 2.54
C CYS A 28 -5.14 -6.18 1.05
N LYS A 29 -6.29 -5.65 0.66
CA LYS A 29 -6.52 -5.09 -0.66
C LYS A 29 -6.65 -3.58 -0.53
N LEU A 30 -5.71 -2.86 -1.16
CA LEU A 30 -5.71 -1.41 -1.22
C LEU A 30 -6.31 -0.94 -2.56
N THR A 31 -7.11 0.13 -2.52
CA THR A 31 -7.64 0.80 -3.70
C THR A 31 -7.38 2.30 -3.55
N ILE A 32 -6.67 2.88 -4.50
CA ILE A 32 -6.32 4.30 -4.54
C ILE A 32 -7.01 4.86 -5.78
N ASN A 33 -8.03 5.68 -5.59
CA ASN A 33 -8.83 6.22 -6.69
C ASN A 33 -8.18 7.46 -7.30
N ASP A 34 -7.83 8.44 -6.44
CA ASP A 34 -7.23 9.69 -6.87
C ASP A 34 -5.85 9.78 -6.24
N TYR A 35 -4.82 9.80 -7.09
CA TYR A 35 -3.44 10.02 -6.69
C TYR A 35 -2.73 10.87 -7.74
N THR A 36 -1.77 11.67 -7.28
CA THR A 36 -0.78 12.31 -8.15
C THR A 36 0.54 11.58 -7.95
N SER A 37 1.14 11.13 -9.04
CA SER A 37 2.47 10.50 -9.02
C SER A 37 3.50 11.47 -9.58
N ILE A 38 4.54 11.77 -8.80
CA ILE A 38 5.59 12.71 -9.17
C ILE A 38 6.93 11.99 -9.19
N TYR A 39 7.48 11.83 -10.38
CA TYR A 39 8.86 11.42 -10.61
C TYR A 39 9.81 12.59 -10.33
N VAL A 40 10.79 12.35 -9.46
CA VAL A 40 11.83 13.31 -9.11
C VAL A 40 13.16 12.81 -9.68
N PRO A 41 13.79 13.54 -10.62
CA PRO A 41 15.07 13.12 -11.21
C PRO A 41 16.19 13.22 -10.17
N ARG A 42 17.14 12.29 -10.25
CA ARG A 42 18.36 12.34 -9.43
C ARG A 42 19.27 13.48 -9.92
N PRO A 43 20.18 14.00 -9.06
CA PRO A 43 21.14 15.02 -9.48
C PRO A 43 21.92 14.58 -10.74
N GLY A 44 21.97 15.44 -11.76
CA GLY A 44 22.63 15.16 -13.04
C GLY A 44 21.75 14.51 -14.11
N GLN A 45 20.50 14.14 -13.80
CA GLN A 45 19.56 13.66 -14.82
C GLN A 45 18.81 14.80 -15.52
N ASP A 46 18.40 14.55 -16.76
CA ASP A 46 17.70 15.50 -17.62
C ASP A 46 16.31 15.85 -17.07
N ARG A 47 16.06 17.15 -16.91
CA ARG A 47 14.78 17.70 -16.45
C ARG A 47 13.66 17.51 -17.47
N THR A 48 13.97 17.61 -18.75
CA THR A 48 13.02 17.42 -19.84
C THR A 48 12.45 16.01 -19.85
N PHE A 49 13.30 15.02 -19.54
CA PHE A 49 12.88 13.64 -19.44
C PHE A 49 11.97 13.41 -18.21
N ALA A 50 12.28 14.07 -17.09
CA ALA A 50 11.43 14.02 -15.90
C ALA A 50 10.05 14.66 -16.14
N GLU A 51 9.99 15.78 -16.86
CA GLU A 51 8.74 16.42 -17.28
C GLU A 51 7.91 15.51 -18.19
N ALA A 52 8.55 14.86 -19.16
CA ALA A 52 7.88 13.89 -20.03
C ALA A 52 7.30 12.70 -19.24
N ILE A 53 8.04 12.15 -18.27
CA ILE A 53 7.54 11.07 -17.39
C ILE A 53 6.34 11.54 -16.57
N ASN A 54 6.43 12.73 -15.96
CA ASN A 54 5.36 13.28 -15.13
C ASN A 54 4.09 13.60 -15.92
N ASN A 55 4.23 14.01 -17.18
CA ASN A 55 3.10 14.21 -18.08
C ASN A 55 2.36 12.90 -18.39
N VAL A 56 3.07 11.76 -18.46
CA VAL A 56 2.44 10.44 -18.69
C VAL A 56 1.84 9.86 -17.40
N LEU A 57 2.47 10.09 -16.25
CA LEU A 57 2.04 9.51 -14.97
C LEU A 57 0.72 10.08 -14.43
N ASN A 58 0.30 11.25 -14.91
CA ASN A 58 -0.86 11.98 -14.41
C ASN A 58 -1.91 12.27 -15.51
N VAL A 59 -1.95 11.45 -16.56
CA VAL A 59 -2.97 11.52 -17.64
C VAL A 59 -4.31 10.96 -17.18
#